data_AF-A0A5M6HQS9-F1
#
_entry.id   AF-A0A5M6HQS9-F1
#
_cell.length_a   1.000
_cell.length_b   1.000
_cell.length_c   1.000
_cell.angle_alpha   90.00
_cell.angle_beta   90.00
_cell.angle_gamma   90.00
#
_symmetry.space_group_name_H-M   'P 1'
#
loop_
_entity.id
_entity.type
_entity.pdbx_description
1 polymer ?
#
loop_
_entity_poly.entity_id
_entity_poly.type
_entity_poly.pdbx_seq_one_letter_code
_entity_poly.pdbx_strand_id
1 'polypeptide(L)'
;MTDIFIAATSSLIMALAVSRPHEPVRLPIQADLVSFCPRAGQAAFLVVAADAVTRSAPRTVAAADAADLARAVGLLGLPDRPFYTIALASTPSRPPGPRCLREFQRDLVDRHNRDVIEPDAPPDARMIFTVTPVAVSLDFGE
;
A
#
# COMPACT_ATOMS: atom_id res chain seq x y z
N MET A 1 31.34 37.59 -11.91
CA MET A 1 30.29 37.15 -10.96
C MET A 1 29.48 35.95 -11.48
N THR A 2 29.75 35.46 -12.70
CA THR A 2 29.07 34.31 -13.35
C THR A 2 29.75 32.96 -13.06
N ASP A 3 31.07 32.93 -12.82
CA ASP A 3 31.80 31.67 -12.57
C ASP A 3 31.39 30.96 -11.29
N ILE A 4 30.99 31.69 -10.25
CA ILE A 4 30.56 31.11 -8.97
C ILE A 4 29.25 30.33 -9.14
N PHE A 5 28.33 30.83 -9.98
CA PHE A 5 27.06 30.14 -10.26
C PHE A 5 27.28 28.89 -11.10
N ILE A 6 28.17 28.94 -12.08
CA ILE A 6 28.48 27.78 -12.94
C ILE A 6 29.16 26.68 -12.10
N ALA A 7 30.12 27.03 -11.25
CA ALA A 7 30.81 26.07 -10.39
C ALA A 7 29.89 25.40 -9.36
N ALA A 8 28.97 26.17 -8.75
CA ALA A 8 28.00 25.64 -7.78
C ALA A 8 26.98 24.70 -8.44
N THR A 9 26.51 25.05 -9.64
CA THR A 9 25.54 24.21 -10.38
C THR A 9 26.19 22.90 -10.82
N SER A 10 27.45 22.95 -11.26
CA SER A 10 28.22 21.77 -11.68
C SER A 10 28.45 20.80 -10.52
N SER A 11 28.85 21.32 -9.36
CA SER A 11 29.09 20.50 -8.17
C SER A 11 27.79 19.91 -7.60
N LEU A 12 26.66 20.61 -7.67
CA LEU A 12 25.35 20.06 -7.31
C LEU A 12 24.90 18.93 -8.24
N ILE A 13 25.05 19.09 -9.56
CA ILE A 13 24.71 18.03 -10.53
C ILE A 13 25.61 16.80 -10.34
N MET A 14 26.91 17.01 -10.09
CA MET A 14 27.84 15.92 -9.79
C MET A 14 27.47 15.20 -8.49
N ALA A 15 27.13 15.96 -7.44
CA ALA A 15 26.69 15.39 -6.17
C ALA A 15 25.40 14.57 -6.34
N LEU A 16 24.41 15.07 -7.10
CA LEU A 16 23.15 14.36 -7.40
C LEU A 16 23.36 13.13 -8.29
N ALA A 17 24.34 13.17 -9.20
CA ALA A 17 24.67 12.02 -10.04
C ALA A 17 25.34 10.90 -9.24
N VAL A 18 26.20 11.25 -8.27
CA VAL A 18 26.92 10.29 -7.40
C VAL A 18 26.02 9.76 -6.28
N SER A 19 25.06 10.55 -5.80
CA SER A 19 24.16 10.17 -4.70
C SER A 19 22.90 9.42 -5.14
N ARG A 20 22.81 8.95 -6.40
CA ARG A 20 21.81 7.96 -6.76
C ARG A 20 22.08 6.68 -5.95
N PRO A 21 21.19 6.29 -5.02
CA PRO A 21 21.35 5.01 -4.34
C PRO A 21 21.36 3.91 -5.41
N HIS A 22 22.44 3.14 -5.45
CA HIS A 22 22.58 2.01 -6.39
C HIS A 22 21.61 0.86 -6.05
N GLU A 23 21.04 0.87 -4.85
CA GLU A 23 19.99 -0.04 -4.44
C GLU A 23 18.72 0.76 -4.12
N PRO A 24 17.53 0.33 -4.57
CA PRO A 24 16.28 0.96 -4.19
C PRO A 24 16.14 0.88 -2.66
N VAL A 25 16.36 2.02 -2.00
CA VAL A 25 16.13 2.16 -0.56
C VAL A 25 14.66 1.82 -0.33
N ARG A 26 14.40 0.73 0.40
CA ARG A 26 13.03 0.34 0.78
C ARG A 26 12.51 1.42 1.72
N LEU A 27 11.74 2.36 1.19
CA LEU A 27 11.05 3.34 2.03
C LEU A 27 10.17 2.57 3.03
N PRO A 28 10.14 2.98 4.31
CA PRO A 28 9.17 2.43 5.24
C PRO A 28 7.78 2.72 4.67
N ILE A 29 7.04 1.66 4.34
CA ILE A 29 5.66 1.79 3.89
C ILE A 29 4.89 2.38 5.07
N GLN A 30 4.47 3.64 4.97
CA GLN A 30 3.59 4.28 5.95
C GLN A 30 2.16 3.83 5.67
N ALA A 31 1.89 2.55 5.90
CA ALA A 31 0.55 1.98 5.84
C ALA A 31 0.35 1.02 7.01
N ASP A 32 -0.90 0.79 7.40
CA ASP A 32 -1.25 -0.25 8.37
C ASP A 32 -1.36 -1.62 7.68
N LEU A 33 -1.83 -1.60 6.44
CA LEU A 33 -2.06 -2.76 5.60
C LEU A 33 -1.35 -2.58 4.26
N VAL A 34 -0.94 -3.71 3.68
CA VAL A 34 -0.48 -3.80 2.31
C VAL A 34 -1.38 -4.76 1.55
N SER A 35 -1.89 -4.31 0.41
CA SER A 35 -2.76 -5.09 -0.47
C SER A 35 -2.09 -5.33 -1.81
N PHE A 36 -2.32 -6.49 -2.41
CA PHE A 36 -1.79 -6.85 -3.74
C PHE A 36 -2.92 -7.04 -4.74
N CYS A 37 -2.69 -6.52 -5.96
CA CYS A 37 -3.58 -6.78 -7.08
C CYS A 37 -3.71 -8.29 -7.33
N PRO A 38 -4.92 -8.81 -7.58
CA PRO A 38 -5.12 -10.21 -7.90
C PRO A 38 -4.35 -10.59 -9.17
N ARG A 39 -3.76 -11.79 -9.18
CA ARG A 39 -3.22 -12.36 -10.42
C ARG A 39 -4.37 -12.79 -11.33
N ALA A 40 -4.11 -12.94 -12.63
CA ALA A 40 -5.11 -13.43 -13.57
C ALA A 40 -5.69 -14.78 -13.07
N GLY A 41 -7.00 -14.84 -12.90
CA GLY A 41 -7.71 -16.01 -12.35
C GLY A 41 -7.94 -15.98 -10.82
N GLN A 42 -7.44 -14.98 -10.11
CA GLN A 42 -7.78 -14.73 -8.70
C GLN A 42 -8.86 -13.67 -8.60
N ALA A 43 -9.88 -13.94 -7.78
CA ALA A 43 -11.00 -13.02 -7.56
C ALA A 43 -10.81 -12.09 -6.34
N ALA A 44 -9.83 -12.38 -5.48
CA ALA A 44 -9.64 -11.68 -4.20
C ALA A 44 -8.29 -10.97 -4.15
N PHE A 45 -8.28 -9.82 -3.48
CA PHE A 45 -7.06 -9.11 -3.11
C PHE A 45 -6.38 -9.82 -1.94
N LEU A 46 -5.06 -9.83 -1.90
CA LEU A 46 -4.31 -10.36 -0.76
C LEU A 46 -3.90 -9.20 0.13
N VAL A 47 -4.26 -9.26 1.40
CA VAL A 47 -4.03 -8.22 2.40
C VAL A 47 -3.10 -8.76 3.49
N VAL A 48 -2.12 -7.94 3.90
CA VAL A 48 -1.09 -8.27 4.88
C VAL A 48 -0.88 -7.07 5.82
N ALA A 49 -0.56 -7.32 7.09
CA ALA A 49 -0.13 -6.26 8.00
C ALA A 49 1.22 -5.69 7.55
N ALA A 50 1.34 -4.37 7.42
CA ALA A 50 2.50 -3.74 6.79
C ALA A 50 3.83 -4.05 7.51
N ASP A 51 3.80 -4.18 8.84
CA ASP A 51 4.93 -4.54 9.70
C ASP A 51 5.42 -6.00 9.51
N ALA A 52 4.62 -6.82 8.85
CA ALA A 52 4.89 -8.23 8.59
C ALA A 52 5.30 -8.52 7.15
N VAL A 53 5.14 -7.57 6.22
CA VAL A 53 5.32 -7.78 4.77
C VAL A 53 6.72 -8.30 4.41
N THR A 54 7.75 -7.94 5.16
CA THR A 54 9.14 -8.39 4.92
C THR A 54 9.52 -9.68 5.63
N ARG A 55 8.60 -10.30 6.40
CA ARG A 55 8.85 -11.58 7.08
C ARG A 55 8.82 -12.72 6.06
N SER A 56 9.51 -13.82 6.35
CA SER A 56 9.64 -14.99 5.45
C SER A 56 8.34 -15.75 5.19
N ALA A 57 7.30 -15.55 6.02
CA ALA A 57 5.97 -16.10 5.81
C ALA A 57 4.93 -15.16 6.47
N PRO A 58 4.58 -14.03 5.83
CA PRO A 58 3.57 -13.14 6.38
C PRO A 58 2.21 -13.82 6.38
N ARG A 59 1.41 -13.58 7.43
CA ARG A 59 0.01 -13.96 7.40
C ARG A 59 -0.70 -13.12 6.35
N THR A 60 -1.31 -13.78 5.37
CA THR A 60 -2.11 -13.16 4.32
C THR A 60 -3.58 -13.47 4.57
N VAL A 61 -4.44 -12.50 4.26
CA VAL A 61 -5.90 -12.66 4.25
C VAL A 61 -6.42 -12.29 2.87
N ALA A 62 -7.29 -13.12 2.31
CA ALA A 62 -7.98 -12.80 1.07
C ALA A 62 -9.16 -11.87 1.35
N ALA A 63 -9.25 -10.77 0.60
CA ALA A 63 -10.37 -9.85 0.62
C ALA A 63 -11.05 -9.84 -0.76
N ALA A 64 -12.19 -10.51 -0.87
CA ALA A 64 -13.00 -10.53 -2.08
C ALA A 64 -14.02 -9.38 -2.09
N ASP A 65 -14.44 -8.92 -0.91
CA ASP A 65 -15.39 -7.83 -0.75
C ASP A 65 -15.06 -6.89 0.42
N ALA A 66 -15.93 -5.90 0.63
CA ALA A 66 -15.81 -4.88 1.68
C ALA A 66 -15.89 -5.46 3.11
N ALA A 67 -16.67 -6.53 3.32
CA ALA A 67 -16.79 -7.16 4.63
C ALA A 67 -15.54 -7.99 4.94
N ASP A 68 -14.97 -8.66 3.95
CA ASP A 68 -13.68 -9.34 4.08
C ASP A 68 -12.56 -8.38 4.46
N LEU A 69 -12.54 -7.18 3.86
CA LEU A 69 -11.54 -6.16 4.18
C LEU A 69 -11.61 -5.75 5.66
N ALA A 70 -12.82 -5.54 6.20
CA ALA A 70 -13.00 -5.24 7.62
C ALA A 70 -12.54 -6.41 8.51
N ARG A 71 -12.93 -7.64 8.16
CA ARG A 71 -12.52 -8.84 8.89
C ARG A 71 -11.00 -9.05 8.86
N ALA A 72 -10.32 -8.64 7.79
CA ALA A 72 -8.88 -8.77 7.66
C ALA A 72 -8.13 -8.06 8.78
N VAL A 73 -8.61 -6.91 9.27
CA VAL A 73 -8.02 -6.17 10.39
C VAL A 73 -7.92 -7.05 11.63
N GLY A 74 -9.03 -7.68 12.04
CA GLY A 74 -9.07 -8.57 13.19
C GLY A 74 -8.28 -9.86 12.98
N LEU A 75 -8.37 -10.45 11.78
CA LEU A 75 -7.62 -11.66 11.44
C LEU A 75 -6.11 -11.42 11.43
N LEU A 76 -5.66 -10.22 11.06
CA LEU A 76 -4.24 -9.85 11.08
C LEU A 76 -3.77 -9.37 12.46
N GLY A 77 -4.67 -9.27 13.45
CA GLY A 77 -4.34 -8.85 14.81
C GLY A 77 -3.95 -7.39 14.91
N LEU A 78 -4.45 -6.54 14.01
CA LEU A 78 -4.19 -5.11 14.07
C LEU A 78 -4.91 -4.46 15.26
N PRO A 79 -4.32 -3.40 15.85
CA PRO A 79 -4.94 -2.69 16.96
C PRO A 79 -6.20 -1.96 16.51
N ASP A 80 -7.27 -2.08 17.30
CA ASP A 80 -8.56 -1.45 17.01
C ASP A 80 -8.46 0.08 16.96
N ARG A 81 -8.67 0.64 15.78
CA ARG A 81 -8.55 2.05 15.46
C ARG A 81 -9.65 2.45 14.46
N PRO A 82 -10.11 3.70 14.51
CA PRO A 82 -11.14 4.19 13.59
C PRO A 82 -10.62 4.40 12.16
N PHE A 83 -9.31 4.51 11.95
CA PHE A 83 -8.72 4.78 10.64
C PHE A 83 -7.61 3.80 10.32
N TYR A 84 -7.64 3.24 9.11
CA TYR A 84 -6.58 2.42 8.56
C TYR A 84 -6.15 2.91 7.17
N THR A 85 -4.87 2.76 6.92
CA THR A 85 -4.22 3.09 5.65
C THR A 85 -3.79 1.81 4.95
N ILE A 86 -4.08 1.73 3.65
CA ILE A 86 -3.78 0.58 2.81
C ILE A 86 -2.83 1.03 1.70
N ALA A 87 -1.63 0.45 1.65
CA ALA A 87 -0.77 0.55 0.49
C ALA A 87 -1.19 -0.50 -0.54
N LEU A 88 -1.68 -0.08 -1.71
CA LEU A 88 -1.89 -0.98 -2.83
C LEU A 88 -0.53 -1.21 -3.51
N ALA A 89 0.10 -2.30 -3.11
CA ALA A 89 1.43 -2.71 -3.50
C ALA A 89 1.45 -3.40 -4.86
N SER A 90 2.59 -3.25 -5.49
CA SER A 90 2.91 -3.81 -6.79
C SER A 90 4.42 -3.86 -6.96
N THR A 91 4.90 -4.77 -7.80
CA THR A 91 6.33 -4.89 -8.10
C THR A 91 6.84 -3.63 -8.81
N PRO A 92 8.11 -3.21 -8.63
CA PRO A 92 8.64 -2.00 -9.27
C PRO A 92 8.59 -2.07 -10.81
N SER A 93 8.70 -3.27 -11.38
CA SER A 93 8.63 -3.54 -12.81
C SER A 93 7.19 -3.56 -13.38
N ARG A 94 6.17 -3.56 -12.53
CA ARG A 94 4.76 -3.57 -12.91
C ARG A 94 3.93 -2.88 -11.83
N PRO A 95 3.80 -1.53 -11.89
CA PRO A 95 2.96 -0.78 -10.94
C PRO A 95 1.50 -1.24 -11.00
N PRO A 96 0.66 -0.89 -10.00
CA PRO A 96 -0.72 -1.31 -9.99
C PRO A 96 -1.40 -0.64 -11.18
N GLY A 97 -1.94 -1.46 -12.09
CA GLY A 97 -2.65 -0.90 -13.24
C GLY A 97 -3.83 -0.03 -12.76
N PRO A 98 -4.21 1.01 -13.52
CA PRO A 98 -5.30 1.91 -13.14
C PRO A 98 -6.64 1.18 -12.95
N ARG A 99 -6.80 0.02 -13.59
CA ARG A 99 -7.94 -0.88 -13.37
C ARG A 99 -7.96 -1.47 -11.96
N CYS A 100 -6.85 -2.06 -11.51
CA CYS A 100 -6.75 -2.67 -10.18
C CYS A 100 -6.99 -1.63 -9.07
N LEU A 101 -6.39 -0.44 -9.18
CA LEU A 101 -6.61 0.63 -8.21
C LEU A 101 -8.10 1.03 -8.13
N ARG A 102 -8.76 1.19 -9.28
CA ARG A 102 -10.19 1.53 -9.32
C ARG A 102 -11.07 0.43 -8.75
N GLU A 103 -10.80 -0.84 -9.06
CA GLU A 103 -11.54 -1.98 -8.52
C GLU A 103 -11.37 -2.05 -7.00
N PHE A 104 -10.13 -1.96 -6.50
CA PHE A 104 -9.87 -1.95 -5.06
C PHE A 104 -10.56 -0.78 -4.34
N GLN A 105 -10.41 0.43 -4.88
CA GLN A 105 -11.03 1.62 -4.31
C GLN A 105 -12.55 1.51 -4.31
N ARG A 106 -13.16 1.16 -5.45
CA ARG A 106 -14.63 1.19 -5.60
C ARG A 106 -15.33 0.02 -4.89
N ASP A 107 -14.79 -1.18 -5.03
CA ASP A 107 -15.49 -2.41 -4.61
C ASP A 107 -15.23 -2.78 -3.16
N LEU A 108 -14.09 -2.38 -2.60
CA LEU A 108 -13.74 -2.65 -1.21
C LEU A 108 -13.82 -1.36 -0.38
N VAL A 109 -13.00 -0.35 -0.68
CA VAL A 109 -12.85 0.83 0.20
C VAL A 109 -14.10 1.72 0.22
N ASP A 110 -14.56 2.20 -0.93
CA ASP A 110 -15.73 3.10 -1.04
C ASP A 110 -17.03 2.38 -0.68
N ARG A 111 -17.10 1.07 -0.91
CA ARG A 111 -18.26 0.27 -0.49
C ARG A 111 -18.28 0.17 1.03
N HIS A 112 -17.18 -0.26 1.65
CA HIS A 112 -17.08 -0.33 3.11
C HIS A 112 -17.35 1.03 3.78
N ASN A 113 -16.62 2.08 3.36
CA ASN A 113 -16.71 3.40 3.99
C ASN A 113 -18.10 4.03 3.89
N ARG A 114 -18.91 3.66 2.89
CA ARG A 114 -20.32 4.10 2.82
C ARG A 114 -21.18 3.39 3.85
N ASP A 115 -20.99 2.09 3.99
CA ASP A 115 -21.75 1.25 4.92
C ASP A 115 -21.45 1.65 6.39
N VAL A 116 -20.26 2.19 6.67
CA VAL A 116 -19.84 2.69 7.99
C VAL A 116 -20.57 3.97 8.43
N ILE A 117 -21.05 4.78 7.49
CA ILE A 117 -21.70 6.07 7.78
C ILE A 117 -23.16 5.87 8.26
N GLU A 118 -23.69 4.65 8.15
CA GLU A 118 -25.04 4.32 8.58
C GLU A 118 -25.19 4.36 10.12
N PRO A 119 -26.27 4.94 10.67
CA PRO A 119 -26.45 5.13 12.12
C PRO A 119 -26.39 3.84 12.96
N ASP A 120 -26.79 2.72 12.35
CA ASP A 120 -26.89 1.40 13.00
C ASP A 120 -25.68 0.50 12.68
N ALA A 121 -24.59 1.05 12.16
CA ALA A 121 -23.39 0.28 11.84
C ALA A 121 -22.82 -0.41 13.11
N PRO A 122 -22.55 -1.74 13.04
CA PRO A 122 -21.87 -2.48 14.09
C PRO A 122 -20.56 -1.80 14.54
N PRO A 123 -20.12 -1.92 15.80
CA PRO A 123 -18.91 -1.25 16.28
C PRO A 123 -17.65 -1.58 15.47
N ASP A 124 -17.53 -2.83 15.03
CA ASP A 124 -16.49 -3.37 14.15
C ASP A 124 -16.62 -2.89 12.70
N ALA A 125 -17.77 -2.37 12.30
CA ALA A 125 -17.97 -1.69 11.02
C ALA A 125 -17.67 -0.19 11.10
N ARG A 126 -17.11 0.35 12.21
CA ARG A 126 -16.82 1.80 12.34
C ARG A 126 -15.44 2.23 11.84
N MET A 127 -14.73 1.33 11.16
CA MET A 127 -13.40 1.61 10.64
C MET A 127 -13.48 2.24 9.26
N ILE A 128 -12.66 3.27 9.02
CA ILE A 128 -12.55 3.93 7.72
C ILE A 128 -11.21 3.56 7.08
N PHE A 129 -11.27 3.11 5.84
CA PHE A 129 -10.09 2.79 5.06
C PHE A 129 -9.72 3.90 4.09
N THR A 130 -8.41 4.10 3.89
CA THR A 130 -7.87 4.96 2.83
C THR A 130 -6.84 4.16 2.04
N VAL A 131 -6.82 4.32 0.71
CA VAL A 131 -5.83 3.64 -0.13
C VAL A 131 -4.81 4.64 -0.66
N THR A 132 -3.55 4.19 -0.72
CA THR A 132 -2.49 4.87 -1.47
C THR A 132 -1.81 3.85 -2.39
N PRO A 133 -1.74 4.09 -3.71
CA PRO A 133 -0.95 3.22 -4.58
C PRO A 133 0.55 3.42 -4.29
N VAL A 134 1.27 2.32 -4.07
CA VAL A 134 2.71 2.36 -3.79
C VAL A 134 3.43 1.35 -4.67
N ALA A 135 4.53 1.77 -5.30
CA ALA A 135 5.48 0.85 -5.92
C ALA A 135 6.42 0.33 -4.82
N VAL A 136 6.39 -0.98 -4.56
CA VAL A 136 7.20 -1.59 -3.50
C VAL A 136 8.06 -2.70 -4.08
N SER A 137 9.37 -2.63 -3.80
CA SER A 137 10.28 -3.72 -4.11
C SER A 137 10.12 -4.80 -3.05
N LEU A 138 9.17 -5.70 -3.27
CA LEU A 138 8.97 -6.86 -2.43
C LEU A 138 9.52 -8.09 -3.16
N ASP A 139 10.65 -8.58 -2.68
CA ASP A 139 11.19 -9.88 -3.07
C ASP A 139 10.34 -10.96 -2.40
N PHE A 140 9.19 -11.26 -2.99
CA PHE A 140 8.57 -12.55 -2.77
C PHE A 140 9.38 -13.52 -3.61
N GLY A 141 10.32 -14.24 -2.98
CA GLY A 141 11.12 -15.27 -3.66
C GLY A 141 10.20 -16.13 -4.54
N GLU A 142 10.49 -16.12 -5.85
CA GLU A 142 9.83 -16.96 -6.83
C GLU A 142 10.06 -18.45 -6.55
#